data_AF-A0A087UFK3-F1
#
_entry.id   AF-A0A087UFK3-F1
#
_cell.length_a   1.000
_cell.length_b   1.000
_cell.length_c   1.000
_cell.angle_alpha   90.00
_cell.angle_beta   90.00
_cell.angle_gamma   90.00
#
_symmetry.space_group_name_H-M   'P 1'
#
loop_
_entity.id
_entity.type
_entity.pdbx_description
1 polymer ?
#
loop_
_entity_poly.entity_id
_entity_poly.type
_entity_poly.pdbx_seq_one_letter_code
_entity_poly.pdbx_strand_id
1 'polypeptide(L)'
;MKFLEQEKKDLTPQERLAQKLKQQKLQEEADLELAKETFGVTDTVQGIDNLRPSSKEDFDSFRKLLVEKIHQNEDSPHFISFLEDLCRDLCLNVNPDDIKKITSSLNALAHEKIKVQKAKSGKKKSKKA
;
A
#
# COMPACT_ATOMS: atom_id res chain seq x y z
N MET A 1 33.52 -55.79 -7.89
CA MET A 1 33.68 -54.34 -7.67
C MET A 1 33.55 -53.65 -9.03
N LYS A 2 32.41 -53.03 -9.32
CA LYS A 2 32.19 -52.27 -10.57
C LYS A 2 32.55 -50.81 -10.30
N PHE A 3 33.57 -50.33 -10.99
CA PHE A 3 33.78 -48.90 -11.22
C PHE A 3 32.50 -48.34 -11.86
N LEU A 4 31.80 -47.49 -11.12
CA LEU A 4 30.90 -46.50 -11.70
C LEU A 4 31.66 -45.19 -11.62
N GLU A 5 32.50 -44.96 -12.63
CA GLU A 5 32.83 -43.63 -13.09
C GLU A 5 31.52 -42.85 -13.25
N GLN A 6 31.22 -41.99 -12.28
CA GLN A 6 30.31 -40.89 -12.52
C GLN A 6 31.01 -39.98 -13.53
N GLU A 7 30.61 -40.09 -14.79
CA GLU A 7 30.94 -39.17 -15.87
C GLU A 7 30.76 -37.73 -15.37
N LYS A 8 31.88 -37.09 -15.04
CA LYS A 8 31.97 -35.63 -15.01
C LYS A 8 31.84 -35.19 -16.46
N LYS A 9 30.61 -35.03 -16.95
CA LYS A 9 30.35 -34.30 -18.19
C LYS A 9 31.00 -32.93 -18.04
N ASP A 10 32.04 -32.68 -18.81
CA ASP A 10 32.67 -31.37 -18.93
C ASP A 10 31.64 -30.38 -19.48
N LEU A 11 30.91 -29.74 -18.58
CA LEU A 11 29.99 -28.65 -18.89
C LEU A 11 30.74 -27.63 -19.75
N THR A 12 30.17 -27.35 -20.93
CA THR A 12 30.75 -26.42 -21.90
C THR A 12 30.96 -25.04 -21.24
N PRO A 13 31.90 -24.21 -21.75
CA PRO A 13 32.14 -22.87 -21.19
C PRO A 13 30.86 -22.03 -21.09
N GLN A 14 29.91 -22.23 -22.02
CA GLN A 14 28.61 -21.56 -22.02
C GLN A 14 27.70 -22.05 -20.88
N GLU A 15 27.68 -23.35 -20.59
CA GLU A 15 26.88 -23.92 -19.50
C GLU A 15 27.43 -23.52 -18.13
N ARG A 16 28.76 -23.40 -17.96
CA ARG A 16 29.37 -22.89 -16.72
C ARG A 16 28.99 -21.43 -16.44
N LEU A 17 28.93 -20.59 -17.48
CA LEU A 17 28.49 -19.21 -17.37
C LEU A 17 27.00 -19.13 -17.00
N ALA A 18 26.16 -19.95 -17.62
CA ALA A 18 24.74 -20.03 -17.29
C ALA A 18 24.51 -20.49 -15.84
N GLN A 19 25.26 -21.48 -15.38
CA GLN A 19 25.18 -21.97 -14.00
C GLN A 19 25.59 -20.90 -12.99
N LYS A 20 26.67 -20.16 -13.28
CA LYS A 20 27.13 -19.05 -12.43
C LYS A 20 26.09 -17.93 -12.36
N LEU A 21 25.49 -17.56 -13.50
CA LEU A 21 24.48 -16.51 -13.55
C LEU A 21 23.20 -16.89 -12.80
N LYS A 22 22.84 -18.18 -12.84
CA LYS A 22 21.72 -18.72 -12.05
C LYS A 22 22.01 -18.69 -10.54
N GLN A 23 23.21 -19.08 -10.12
CA GLN A 23 23.63 -18.97 -8.72
C GLN A 23 23.66 -17.52 -8.23
N GLN A 24 24.16 -16.62 -9.06
CA GLN A 24 24.20 -15.20 -8.73
C GLN A 24 22.78 -14.63 -8.53
N LYS A 25 21.85 -14.92 -9.44
CA LYS A 25 20.44 -14.51 -9.28
C LYS A 25 19.81 -15.07 -8.01
N LEU A 26 20.06 -16.34 -7.69
CA LEU A 26 19.53 -16.96 -6.48
C LEU A 26 20.08 -16.30 -5.21
N GLN A 27 21.36 -15.91 -5.22
CA GLN A 27 21.96 -15.18 -4.11
C GLN A 27 21.38 -13.77 -3.98
N GLU A 28 21.25 -13.04 -5.10
CA GLU A 28 20.65 -11.71 -5.12
C GLU A 28 19.20 -11.72 -4.63
N GLU A 29 18.44 -12.77 -4.97
CA GLU A 29 17.06 -12.96 -4.50
C GLU A 29 17.00 -13.26 -2.99
N ALA A 30 17.86 -14.15 -2.49
CA ALA A 30 17.96 -14.46 -1.06
C ALA A 30 18.41 -13.24 -0.24
N ASP A 31 19.39 -12.47 -0.74
CA ASP A 31 19.86 -11.25 -0.09
C ASP A 31 18.79 -10.16 -0.08
N LEU A 32 18.00 -10.05 -1.17
CA LEU A 32 16.86 -9.12 -1.24
C LEU A 32 15.76 -9.50 -0.23
N GLU A 33 15.44 -10.79 -0.10
CA GLU A 33 14.47 -11.28 0.87
C GLU A 33 14.93 -11.01 2.31
N LEU A 34 16.19 -11.32 2.62
CA LEU A 34 16.80 -11.03 3.92
C LEU A 34 16.82 -9.52 4.22
N ALA A 35 17.09 -8.68 3.22
CA ALA A 35 17.05 -7.22 3.37
C ALA A 35 15.62 -6.73 3.64
N LYS A 36 14.61 -7.29 2.97
CA LYS A 36 13.20 -6.99 3.25
C LYS A 36 12.83 -7.33 4.70
N GLU A 37 13.27 -8.46 5.21
CA GLU A 37 13.07 -8.84 6.62
C GLU A 37 13.85 -7.93 7.58
N THR A 38 15.12 -7.66 7.29
CA THR A 38 16.02 -6.86 8.17
C THR A 38 15.61 -5.40 8.24
N PHE A 39 15.16 -4.81 7.12
CA PHE A 39 14.73 -3.42 7.04
C PHE A 39 13.21 -3.25 7.23
N GLY A 40 12.47 -4.33 7.54
CA GLY A 40 11.03 -4.28 7.80
C GLY A 40 10.17 -3.95 6.58
N VAL A 41 10.71 -4.09 5.37
CA VAL A 41 9.98 -3.92 4.11
C VAL A 41 9.26 -5.23 3.80
N THR A 42 8.20 -5.53 4.55
CA THR A 42 7.35 -6.69 4.28
C THR A 42 6.38 -6.37 3.15
N ASP A 43 6.83 -6.61 1.91
CA ASP A 43 5.95 -6.74 0.74
C ASP A 43 5.12 -8.04 0.87
N THR A 44 4.12 -8.10 1.76
CA THR A 44 2.93 -8.97 1.67
C THR A 44 2.10 -8.93 2.95
N VAL A 45 0.91 -8.32 2.85
CA VAL A 45 -0.34 -8.76 3.52
C VAL A 45 -0.23 -9.23 4.97
N GLN A 46 0.30 -8.41 5.88
CA GLN A 46 -0.27 -8.46 7.23
C GLN A 46 -1.73 -7.98 7.08
N GLY A 47 -2.68 -8.92 7.14
CA GLY A 47 -4.10 -8.60 7.17
C GLY A 47 -4.35 -7.51 8.21
N ILE A 48 -5.17 -6.52 7.86
CA ILE A 48 -5.48 -5.35 8.72
C ILE A 48 -5.86 -5.80 10.14
N ASP A 49 -6.49 -6.97 10.26
CA ASP A 49 -6.93 -7.61 11.50
C ASP A 49 -5.81 -7.84 12.53
N ASN A 50 -4.57 -8.07 12.08
CA ASN A 50 -3.44 -8.38 12.95
C ASN A 50 -2.57 -7.16 13.30
N LEU A 51 -2.88 -5.97 12.77
CA LEU A 51 -2.09 -4.78 13.01
C LEU A 51 -2.31 -4.23 14.43
N ARG A 52 -1.20 -3.88 15.08
CA ARG A 52 -1.15 -3.25 16.41
C ARG A 52 -0.23 -2.03 16.34
N PRO A 53 -0.70 -0.92 15.74
CA PRO A 53 0.14 0.26 15.55
C PRO A 53 0.56 0.87 16.90
N SER A 54 1.83 1.24 17.02
CA SER A 54 2.44 1.75 18.25
C SER A 54 3.25 3.03 18.04
N SER A 55 3.86 3.17 16.86
CA SER A 55 4.57 4.38 16.41
C SER A 55 3.69 5.24 15.50
N LYS A 56 4.09 6.50 15.29
CA LYS A 56 3.41 7.38 14.32
C LYS A 56 3.45 6.79 12.91
N GLU A 57 4.58 6.20 12.54
CA GLU A 57 4.81 5.55 11.25
C GLU A 57 3.90 4.32 11.07
N ASP A 58 3.66 3.56 12.15
CA ASP A 58 2.73 2.44 12.15
C ASP A 58 1.30 2.94 11.89
N PHE A 59 0.87 4.00 12.57
CA PHE A 59 -0.45 4.61 12.37
C PHE A 59 -0.59 5.21 10.96
N ASP A 60 0.47 5.79 10.40
CA ASP A 60 0.49 6.30 9.03
C ASP A 60 0.29 5.16 8.01
N SER A 61 0.85 3.98 8.27
CA SER A 61 0.72 2.77 7.46
C SER A 61 -0.66 2.12 7.64
N PHE A 62 -1.12 1.98 8.88
CA PHE A 62 -2.45 1.47 9.22
C PHE A 62 -3.56 2.29 8.56
N ARG A 63 -3.45 3.63 8.59
CA ARG A 63 -4.38 4.53 7.89
C ARG A 63 -4.44 4.22 6.40
N LYS A 64 -3.30 4.04 5.72
CA LYS A 64 -3.27 3.78 4.26
C LYS A 64 -4.02 2.49 3.91
N LEU A 65 -3.77 1.42 4.68
CA LEU A 65 -4.43 0.13 4.48
C LEU A 65 -5.94 0.21 4.73
N LEU A 66 -6.37 0.91 5.79
CA LEU A 66 -7.80 1.13 6.06
C LEU A 66 -8.48 1.90 4.93
N VAL A 67 -7.86 2.99 4.44
CA VAL A 67 -8.41 3.79 3.34
C VAL A 67 -8.53 2.95 2.08
N GLU A 68 -7.48 2.20 1.72
CA GLU A 68 -7.50 1.31 0.56
C GLU A 68 -8.63 0.28 0.68
N LYS A 69 -8.77 -0.35 1.85
CA LYS A 69 -9.80 -1.36 2.07
C LYS A 69 -11.22 -0.80 2.00
N ILE A 70 -11.44 0.38 2.56
CA ILE A 70 -12.74 1.05 2.56
C ILE A 70 -13.11 1.50 1.13
N HIS A 71 -12.16 2.10 0.41
CA HIS A 71 -12.39 2.62 -0.95
C HIS A 71 -12.71 1.53 -1.99
N GLN A 72 -12.40 0.26 -1.74
CA GLN A 72 -12.84 -0.85 -2.61
C GLN A 72 -14.37 -0.89 -2.82
N ASN A 73 -15.14 -0.21 -1.96
CA ASN A 73 -16.60 -0.17 -1.99
C ASN A 73 -17.16 1.24 -2.27
N GLU A 74 -16.34 2.17 -2.80
CA GLU A 74 -16.73 3.58 -2.96
C GLU A 74 -17.91 3.80 -3.92
N ASP A 75 -18.11 2.89 -4.88
CA ASP A 75 -19.23 2.94 -5.84
C ASP A 75 -20.56 2.45 -5.25
N SER A 76 -20.55 1.89 -4.04
CA SER A 76 -21.77 1.39 -3.39
C SER A 76 -22.71 2.55 -3.03
N PRO A 77 -24.03 2.44 -3.29
CA PRO A 77 -25.00 3.46 -2.86
C PRO A 77 -25.07 3.61 -1.32
N HIS A 78 -24.56 2.61 -0.58
CA HIS A 78 -24.50 2.64 0.88
C HIS A 78 -23.23 3.30 1.43
N PHE A 79 -22.27 3.64 0.58
CA PHE A 79 -20.93 4.09 0.99
C PHE A 79 -20.97 5.34 1.85
N ILE A 80 -21.81 6.31 1.49
CA ILE A 80 -21.92 7.58 2.24
C ILE A 80 -22.49 7.35 3.64
N SER A 81 -23.60 6.62 3.77
CA SER A 81 -24.19 6.29 5.08
C SER A 81 -23.20 5.50 5.95
N PHE A 82 -22.50 4.54 5.34
CA PHE A 82 -21.44 3.79 6.02
C PHE A 82 -20.33 4.70 6.55
N LEU A 83 -19.84 5.67 5.76
CA LEU A 83 -18.80 6.60 6.20
C LEU A 83 -19.27 7.50 7.34
N GLU A 84 -20.53 7.96 7.32
CA GLU A 84 -21.10 8.78 8.39
C GLU A 84 -21.12 8.02 9.72
N ASP A 85 -21.65 6.79 9.73
CA ASP A 85 -21.71 5.95 10.92
C ASP A 85 -20.30 5.55 11.39
N LEU A 86 -19.40 5.16 10.47
CA LEU A 86 -18.02 4.82 10.79
C LEU A 86 -17.28 5.99 11.47
N CYS A 87 -17.39 7.21 10.92
CA CYS A 87 -16.74 8.38 11.51
C CYS A 87 -17.27 8.70 12.91
N ARG A 88 -18.59 8.55 13.13
CA ARG A 88 -19.20 8.72 14.45
C ARG A 88 -18.66 7.68 15.43
N ASP A 89 -18.67 6.40 15.06
CA ASP A 89 -18.27 5.30 15.93
C ASP A 89 -16.79 5.38 16.33
N LEU A 90 -15.91 5.75 15.39
CA LEU A 90 -14.48 5.98 15.66
C LEU A 90 -14.24 7.14 16.64
N CYS A 91 -15.17 8.08 16.75
CA CYS A 91 -15.03 9.26 17.59
C CYS A 91 -15.72 9.16 18.96
N LEU A 92 -16.40 8.05 19.30
CA LEU A 92 -17.18 7.91 20.53
C LEU A 92 -16.39 8.20 21.82
N ASN A 93 -15.08 7.88 21.83
CA ASN A 93 -14.19 8.06 22.97
C ASN A 93 -13.18 9.22 22.78
N VAL A 94 -13.36 10.04 21.74
CA VAL A 94 -12.50 11.19 21.45
C VAL A 94 -13.06 12.42 22.17
N ASN A 95 -12.19 13.25 22.74
CA ASN A 95 -12.64 14.45 23.43
C ASN A 95 -13.25 15.49 22.45
N PRO A 96 -14.10 16.41 22.94
CA PRO A 96 -14.80 17.36 22.07
C PRO A 96 -13.90 18.28 21.24
N ASP A 97 -12.74 18.68 21.76
CA ASP A 97 -11.85 19.60 21.05
C ASP A 97 -11.10 18.91 19.91
N ASP A 98 -10.72 17.65 20.08
CA ASP A 98 -10.14 16.84 19.00
C ASP A 98 -11.18 16.49 17.93
N ILE A 99 -12.46 16.27 18.30
CA ILE A 99 -13.56 16.15 17.33
C ILE A 99 -13.70 17.43 16.50
N LYS A 100 -13.61 18.62 17.11
CA LYS A 100 -13.65 19.90 16.37
C LYS A 100 -12.47 20.03 15.40
N LYS A 101 -11.27 19.56 15.78
CA LYS A 101 -10.10 19.55 14.88
C LYS A 101 -10.34 18.66 13.67
N ILE A 102 -10.81 17.42 13.87
CA ILE A 102 -11.14 16.47 12.80
C ILE A 102 -12.21 17.07 11.86
N THR A 103 -13.27 17.64 12.44
CA THR A 103 -14.35 18.31 11.68
C THR A 103 -13.82 19.45 10.82
N SER A 104 -12.89 20.26 11.36
CA SER A 104 -12.27 21.36 10.63
C SER A 104 -11.46 20.88 9.42
N SER A 105 -10.74 19.76 9.56
CA SER A 105 -10.01 19.12 8.45
C SER A 105 -10.97 18.66 7.34
N LEU A 106 -12.11 18.06 7.68
CA LEU A 106 -13.12 17.64 6.70
C LEU A 106 -13.78 18.83 6.00
N ASN A 107 -14.09 19.90 6.74
CA ASN A 107 -14.63 21.14 6.15
C ASN A 107 -13.66 21.78 5.16
N ALA A 108 -12.36 21.80 5.49
CA ALA A 108 -11.32 22.30 4.57
C ALA A 108 -11.29 21.49 3.26
N LEU A 109 -11.35 20.16 3.35
CA LEU A 109 -11.42 19.27 2.18
C LEU A 109 -12.68 19.52 1.34
N ALA A 110 -13.84 19.68 1.99
CA ALA A 110 -15.09 19.99 1.29
C ALA A 110 -15.00 21.30 0.50
N HIS A 111 -14.45 22.35 1.10
CA HIS A 111 -14.21 23.62 0.41
C HIS A 111 -13.24 23.48 -0.77
N GLU A 112 -12.17 22.70 -0.63
CA GLU A 112 -11.24 22.40 -1.72
C GLU A 112 -11.95 21.72 -2.90
N LYS A 113 -12.75 20.68 -2.64
CA LYS A 113 -13.51 19.96 -3.68
C LYS A 113 -14.50 20.88 -4.40
N ILE A 114 -15.23 21.74 -3.67
CA ILE A 114 -16.15 22.73 -4.25
C ILE A 114 -15.40 23.71 -5.16
N LYS A 115 -14.22 24.20 -4.73
CA LYS A 115 -13.39 25.11 -5.54
C LYS A 115 -12.93 24.45 -6.84
N VAL A 116 -12.49 23.18 -6.78
CA VAL A 116 -12.10 22.39 -7.96
C VAL A 116 -13.28 22.18 -8.91
N GLN A 117 -14.47 21.86 -8.40
CA GLN A 117 -15.69 21.70 -9.21
C GLN A 117 -16.07 23.00 -9.94
N LYS A 118 -16.05 24.13 -9.24
CA LYS A 118 -16.34 25.45 -9.83
C LYS A 118 -15.32 25.81 -10.93
N ALA A 119 -14.03 25.58 -10.71
CA ALA A 119 -12.99 25.83 -11.71
C ALA A 119 -13.16 25.00 -12.99
N LYS A 120 -13.59 23.74 -12.86
CA LYS A 120 -13.91 22.86 -14.01
C LYS A 120 -15.11 23.36 -14.82
N SER A 121 -16.13 23.90 -14.15
CA SER A 121 -17.31 24.49 -14.83
C SER A 121 -17.04 25.82 -15.52
N GLY A 122 -16.08 26.63 -15.03
CA GLY A 122 -15.75 27.94 -15.59
C GLY A 122 -15.04 27.91 -16.95
N LYS A 123 -14.24 26.87 -17.23
CA LYS A 123 -13.49 26.74 -18.50
C LYS A 123 -14.35 26.44 -19.74
N LYS A 124 -15.63 26.05 -19.59
CA LYS A 124 -16.52 25.77 -20.74
C LYS A 124 -17.17 27.01 -21.38
N LYS A 125 -17.05 28.20 -20.77
CA LYS A 125 -17.73 29.43 -21.28
C LYS A 125 -16.87 30.37 -22.13
N SER A 126 -15.57 30.08 -22.39
CA SER A 126 -14.68 31.00 -23.14
C SER A 126 -14.32 30.56 -24.56
N LYS A 127 -15.11 29.69 -25.21
CA LYS A 127 -15.00 29.42 -26.65
C LYS A 127 -16.35 29.63 -27.33
N LYS A 128 -16.68 30.90 -27.55
CA LYS A 128 -17.52 31.32 -28.67
C LYS A 128 -16.86 32.57 -29.23
N ALA A 129 -16.08 32.35 -30.28
CA ALA A 129 -15.73 33.37 -31.26
C ALA A 129 -16.98 33.70 -32.08
#